data_AF-A0A7T5JEM8-F1
#
_entry.id   AF-A0A7T5JEM8-F1
#
_cell.length_a   1.000
_cell.length_b   1.000
_cell.length_c   1.000
_cell.angle_alpha   90.00
_cell.angle_beta   90.00
_cell.angle_gamma   90.00
#
_symmetry.space_group_name_H-M   'P 1'
#
loop_
_entity.id
_entity.type
_entity.pdbx_description
1 polymer ?
#
loop_
_entity_poly.entity_id
_entity_poly.type
_entity_poly.pdbx_seq_one_letter_code
_entity_poly.pdbx_strand_id
1 'polypeptide(L)' 'MEGQHQQPHLTEVPSFEPVEPSINVNIRQRGEDIEMEWDVVGCESFQEETGKWAKLRPGELVPT' A
#
# COMPACT_ATOMS: atom_id res chain seq x y z
N MET A 1 8.05 -5.73 2.13
CA MET A 1 9.02 -5.04 1.25
C MET A 1 8.27 -4.65 -0.02
N GLU A 2 8.42 -3.43 -0.52
CA GLU A 2 7.70 -2.97 -1.72
C GLU A 2 8.00 -3.82 -2.97
N GLY A 3 9.06 -4.63 -2.98
CA GLY A 3 9.40 -5.52 -4.10
C GLY A 3 8.32 -6.55 -4.48
N GLN A 4 7.27 -6.74 -3.66
CA GLN A 4 6.12 -7.59 -3.99
C GLN A 4 4.94 -6.82 -4.60
N HIS A 5 4.99 -5.49 -4.62
CA HIS A 5 3.90 -4.60 -5.04
C HIS A 5 3.70 -4.56 -6.57
N GLN A 6 4.67 -5.05 -7.36
CA GLN A 6 4.62 -5.17 -8.83
C GLN A 6 4.21 -3.88 -9.59
N GLN A 7 4.32 -2.74 -8.93
CA GLN A 7 4.04 -1.42 -9.48
C GLN A 7 5.33 -0.61 -9.57
N PRO A 8 5.45 0.30 -10.55
CA PRO A 8 6.56 1.24 -10.60
C PRO A 8 6.64 2.06 -9.31
N HIS A 9 7.85 2.21 -8.78
CA HIS A 9 8.11 3.10 -7.66
C HIS A 9 7.80 4.55 -8.06
N LEU A 10 7.16 5.30 -7.16
CA LEU A 10 6.85 6.72 -7.37
C LEU A 10 8.02 7.65 -6.96
N THR A 11 9.10 7.08 -6.43
CA THR A 11 10.29 7.78 -5.93
C THR A 11 11.53 6.91 -6.17
N GLU A 12 12.68 7.56 -6.39
CA GLU A 12 13.99 6.90 -6.51
C GLU A 12 14.45 6.26 -5.18
N VAL A 13 13.84 6.67 -4.05
CA VAL A 13 14.12 6.13 -2.71
C VAL A 13 12.83 5.52 -2.13
N PRO A 14 12.47 4.29 -2.55
CA PRO A 14 11.23 3.62 -2.14
C PRO A 14 11.22 3.10 -0.69
N SER A 15 12.38 3.08 -0.04
CA SER A 15 12.49 2.59 1.33
C SER A 15 11.75 3.50 2.32
N PHE A 16 10.89 2.90 3.13
CA PHE A 16 10.10 3.59 4.14
C PHE A 16 9.91 2.68 5.37
N GLU A 17 10.12 3.24 6.56
CA GLU A 17 9.83 2.59 7.84
C GLU A 17 8.60 3.25 8.47
N PRO A 18 7.43 2.57 8.52
CA PRO A 18 6.22 3.13 9.10
C PRO A 18 6.32 3.25 10.62
N VAL A 19 5.76 4.32 11.17
CA VAL A 19 5.60 4.52 12.62
C VAL A 19 4.27 3.91 13.07
N GLU A 20 4.34 3.00 14.04
CA GLU A 20 3.20 2.31 14.67
C GLU A 20 2.12 1.83 13.68
N PRO A 21 2.44 0.96 12.70
CA PRO A 21 1.44 0.42 11.79
C PRO A 21 0.51 -0.57 12.50
N SER A 22 -0.80 -0.40 12.31
CA SER A 22 -1.83 -1.37 12.66
C SER A 22 -2.25 -2.12 11.41
N ILE A 23 -2.11 -3.45 11.43
CA ILE A 23 -2.33 -4.32 10.27
C ILE A 23 -3.37 -5.38 10.61
N ASN A 24 -4.40 -5.49 9.77
CA ASN A 24 -5.32 -6.62 9.77
C ASN A 24 -4.76 -7.71 8.85
N VAL A 25 -4.76 -8.96 9.33
CA VAL A 25 -4.35 -10.13 8.55
C VAL A 25 -5.51 -11.08 8.44
N ASN A 26 -5.97 -11.33 7.22
CA ASN A 26 -6.99 -12.32 6.93
C ASN A 26 -6.34 -13.55 6.32
N ILE A 27 -6.49 -14.71 6.98
CA ILE A 27 -5.93 -15.98 6.52
C ILE A 27 -7.09 -16.88 6.12
N ARG A 28 -7.08 -17.34 4.87
CA ARG A 28 -8.12 -18.20 4.30
C ARG A 28 -7.46 -19.46 3.74
N GLN A 29 -8.05 -20.62 4.02
CA GLN A 29 -7.63 -21.87 3.37
C GLN A 29 -8.56 -22.15 2.19
N ARG A 30 -7.99 -22.41 1.02
CA ARG A 30 -8.71 -22.83 -0.19
C ARG A 30 -8.15 -24.18 -0.67
N GLY A 31 -8.75 -25.27 -0.19
CA GLY A 31 -8.25 -26.61 -0.50
C GLY A 31 -6.87 -26.84 0.14
N GLU A 32 -5.87 -27.09 -0.69
CA GLU A 32 -4.47 -27.25 -0.26
C GLU A 32 -3.71 -25.90 -0.17
N ASP A 33 -4.29 -24.82 -0.69
CA ASP A 33 -3.67 -23.49 -0.70
C ASP A 33 -4.04 -22.66 0.53
N ILE A 34 -3.10 -21.86 1.03
CA ILE A 34 -3.32 -20.84 2.06
C ILE A 34 -3.18 -19.46 1.41
N GLU A 35 -4.24 -18.68 1.47
CA GLU A 35 -4.28 -17.29 1.03
C GLU A 35 -4.12 -16.36 2.24
N MET A 36 -3.28 -15.34 2.10
CA MET A 36 -3.06 -14.33 3.14
C MET A 36 -3.27 -12.95 2.53
N GLU A 37 -4.20 -12.20 3.12
CA GLU A 37 -4.53 -10.83 2.77
C GLU A 37 -4.12 -9.93 3.94
N TRP A 38 -3.42 -8.84 3.65
CA TRP A 38 -2.85 -7.94 4.64
C TRP A 38 -3.33 -6.52 4.34
N ASP A 39 -4.03 -5.90 5.28
CA ASP A 39 -4.53 -4.53 5.16
C ASP A 39 -3.91 -3.65 6.24
N VAL A 40 -3.33 -2.51 5.85
CA VAL A 40 -2.93 -1.48 6.81
C VAL A 40 -4.18 -0.67 7.17
N VAL A 41 -4.60 -0.74 8.43
CA VAL A 41 -5.81 -0.06 8.94
C VAL A 41 -5.51 1.16 9.81
N GLY A 42 -4.24 1.38 10.16
CA GLY A 42 -3.76 2.56 10.87
C GLY A 42 -2.24 2.68 10.80
N CYS A 43 -1.72 3.91 10.85
CA CYS A 43 -0.28 4.19 10.92
C CYS A 43 -0.08 5.66 11.30
N GLU A 44 0.79 5.95 12.27
CA GLU A 44 1.08 7.34 12.69
C GLU A 44 1.81 8.15 11.61
N SER A 45 2.43 7.48 10.65
CA SER A 45 3.03 8.14 9.48
C SER A 45 2.02 8.52 8.40
N PHE A 46 0.74 8.13 8.53
CA PHE A 46 -0.28 8.50 7.56
C PHE A 46 -0.52 10.01 7.60
N GLN A 47 -0.52 10.63 6.43
CA GLN A 47 -0.87 12.03 6.26
C GLN A 47 -1.93 12.14 5.17
N GLU A 48 -3.06 12.74 5.51
CA GLU A 48 -4.10 13.06 4.54
C GLU A 48 -3.59 14.16 3.60
N GLU A 49 -3.39 13.83 2.33
CA GLU A 49 -3.01 14.78 1.28
C GLU A 49 -3.97 14.62 0.11
N THR A 50 -4.97 15.51 0.05
CA THR A 50 -5.91 15.54 -1.07
C THR A 50 -5.17 15.84 -2.37
N GLY A 51 -5.46 15.09 -3.43
CA GLY A 51 -4.84 15.29 -4.75
C GLY A 51 -3.43 14.71 -4.91
N LYS A 52 -2.90 14.00 -3.90
CA LYS A 52 -1.58 13.35 -3.99
C LYS A 52 -1.42 12.44 -5.21
N TRP A 53 -2.48 11.72 -5.60
CA TRP A 53 -2.50 10.90 -6.81
C TRP A 53 -2.23 11.72 -8.08
N ALA A 54 -3.03 12.76 -8.32
CA ALA A 54 -2.90 13.61 -9.52
C ALA A 54 -1.53 14.33 -9.56
N LYS A 55 -0.95 14.65 -8.40
CA LYS A 55 0.40 15.21 -8.27
C LYS A 55 1.50 14.21 -8.66
N LEU A 56 1.37 12.95 -8.25
CA LEU A 56 2.35 11.89 -8.54
C LEU A 56 2.19 11.28 -9.93
N ARG A 57 1.00 11.39 -10.53
CA ARG A 57 0.67 10.85 -11.85
C ARG A 57 -0.01 11.90 -12.73
N PRO A 58 0.72 12.93 -13.17
CA PRO A 58 0.15 13.99 -13.99
C PRO A 58 -0.36 13.43 -15.32
N GLY A 59 -1.64 13.67 -15.62
CA GLY A 59 -2.29 13.22 -16.86
C GLY A 59 -2.94 11.84 -16.79
N GLU A 60 -2.75 11.08 -15.71
CA GLU A 60 -3.51 9.86 -15.47
C GLU A 60 -4.89 10.16 -14.86
N LEU A 61 -5.88 9.32 -15.17
CA LEU A 61 -7.19 9.43 -14.55
C LEU A 61 -7.07 9.14 -13.05
N VAL A 62 -7.79 9.92 -12.25
CA VAL A 62 -8.00 9.62 -10.83
C VAL A 62 -8.92 8.39 -10.76
N PRO A 63 -8.54 7.30 -10.07
CA PRO A 63 -9.43 6.17 -9.86
C PRO A 63 -10.72 6.61 -9.17
N THR A 64 -11.86 6.14 -9.68
CA THR A 64 -13.21 6.41 -9.17
C THR A 64 -13.74 5.27 -8.34
#